data_AF-A0A3N2D834-F1
#
_entry.id   AF-A0A3N2D834-F1
#
_cell.length_a   1.000
_cell.length_b   1.000
_cell.length_c   1.000
_cell.angle_alpha   90.00
_cell.angle_beta   90.00
_cell.angle_gamma   90.00
#
_symmetry.space_group_name_H-M   'P 1'
#
loop_
_entity.id
_entity.type
_entity.pdbx_description
1 polymer ?
#
loop_
_entity_poly.entity_id
_entity_poly.type
_entity_poly.pdbx_seq_one_letter_code
_entity_poly.pdbx_strand_id
1 'polypeptide(L)'
;MSTTNALQKTGGVLNGFKEFISRGNAVDLAVGVVIGAAFGAVIDSIVTSILEPLIAAIFGKPDLTGIWTWNLNGAAIQPFAVVTALINFLLVAAAIYFLVVMPLNALAAKRAKTEEEPAPEEKSQESILLTEIRDLLASQKPQV
;
A
#
# COMPACT_ATOMS: atom_id res chain seq x y z
N MET A 1 -7.16 55.96 -20.01
CA MET A 1 -6.01 55.52 -19.20
C MET A 1 -6.48 54.33 -18.35
N SER A 2 -6.50 53.10 -18.92
CA SER A 2 -7.11 51.91 -18.27
C SER A 2 -6.48 50.59 -18.71
N THR A 3 -5.16 50.46 -18.72
CA THR A 3 -4.47 49.19 -19.09
C THR A 3 -3.44 48.75 -18.06
N THR A 4 -3.84 48.72 -16.78
CA THR A 4 -2.97 48.23 -15.69
C THR A 4 -3.72 47.22 -14.83
N ASN A 5 -4.09 46.05 -15.38
CA ASN A 5 -4.57 44.93 -14.53
C ASN A 5 -4.48 43.56 -15.22
N ALA A 6 -3.41 43.32 -15.99
CA ALA A 6 -3.18 42.02 -16.64
C ALA A 6 -1.99 41.23 -16.04
N LEU A 7 -1.45 41.61 -14.88
CA LEU A 7 -0.25 40.98 -14.29
C LEU A 7 -0.39 40.69 -12.78
N GLN A 8 -1.55 40.21 -12.32
CA GLN A 8 -1.72 39.85 -10.90
C GLN A 8 -2.45 38.52 -10.69
N LYS A 9 -2.02 37.46 -11.39
CA LYS A 9 -2.27 36.10 -10.90
C LYS A 9 -1.16 35.14 -11.33
N THR A 10 0.07 35.47 -10.96
CA THR A 10 1.13 34.46 -10.90
C THR A 10 0.90 33.63 -9.64
N GLY A 11 -0.04 32.69 -9.71
CA GLY A 11 -0.04 31.56 -8.77
C GLY A 11 1.25 30.81 -9.02
N GLY A 12 2.29 31.09 -8.22
CA GLY A 12 3.61 30.49 -8.40
C GLY A 12 3.55 28.97 -8.34
N VAL A 13 4.63 28.31 -8.77
CA VAL A 13 4.80 26.84 -8.79
C VAL A 13 4.32 26.17 -7.49
N LEU A 14 4.43 26.86 -6.35
CA LEU A 14 3.94 26.44 -5.04
C LEU A 14 2.41 26.31 -4.95
N ASN A 15 1.65 27.22 -5.56
CA ASN A 15 0.18 27.11 -5.64
C ASN A 15 -0.22 25.96 -6.58
N GLY A 16 0.47 25.81 -7.72
CA GLY A 16 0.23 24.67 -8.63
C GLY A 16 0.56 23.32 -7.99
N PHE A 17 1.61 23.28 -7.16
CA PHE A 17 1.96 22.10 -6.37
C PHE A 17 0.91 21.82 -5.30
N LYS A 18 0.49 22.82 -4.51
CA LYS A 18 -0.58 22.69 -3.52
C LYS A 18 -1.87 22.13 -4.14
N GLU A 19 -2.28 22.65 -5.30
CA GLU A 19 -3.45 22.18 -6.08
C GLU A 19 -3.29 20.74 -6.60
N PHE A 20 -2.05 20.28 -6.80
CA PHE A 20 -1.74 18.91 -7.23
C PHE A 20 -1.84 17.91 -6.08
N ILE A 21 -1.23 18.20 -4.94
CA ILE A 21 -1.33 17.34 -3.75
C ILE A 21 -2.74 17.39 -3.13
N SER A 22 -3.45 18.51 -3.20
CA SER A 22 -4.82 18.62 -2.67
C SER A 22 -5.86 17.80 -3.45
N ARG A 23 -5.50 17.18 -4.59
CA ARG A 23 -6.36 16.23 -5.31
C ARG A 23 -6.54 14.87 -4.59
N GLY A 24 -6.00 14.71 -3.38
CA GLY A 24 -6.25 13.58 -2.47
C GLY A 24 -5.48 12.31 -2.82
N ASN A 25 -5.65 11.81 -4.06
CA ASN A 25 -5.04 10.56 -4.53
C ASN A 25 -3.50 10.54 -4.44
N ALA A 26 -2.84 11.70 -4.58
CA ALA A 26 -1.38 11.80 -4.49
C ALA A 26 -0.85 11.73 -3.05
N VAL A 27 -1.60 12.29 -2.09
CA VAL A 27 -1.19 12.30 -0.67
C VAL A 27 -1.33 10.91 -0.07
N ASP A 28 -2.45 10.24 -0.32
CA ASP A 28 -2.68 8.88 0.20
C ASP A 28 -1.67 7.88 -0.35
N LEU A 29 -1.34 7.98 -1.65
CA LEU A 29 -0.30 7.16 -2.27
C LEU A 29 1.09 7.46 -1.69
N ALA A 30 1.43 8.74 -1.50
CA ALA A 30 2.70 9.14 -0.91
C ALA A 30 2.86 8.62 0.52
N VAL A 31 1.81 8.74 1.34
CA VAL A 31 1.78 8.22 2.71
C VAL A 31 1.93 6.69 2.71
N GLY A 32 1.22 5.99 1.84
CA GLY A 32 1.33 4.53 1.69
C GLY A 32 2.75 4.06 1.36
N VAL A 33 3.44 4.74 0.43
CA VAL A 33 4.82 4.41 0.05
C VAL A 33 5.80 4.64 1.20
N VAL A 34 5.68 5.77 1.90
CA VAL A 34 6.57 6.12 3.03
C VAL A 34 6.39 5.15 4.20
N ILE A 35 5.14 4.81 4.55
CA ILE A 35 4.85 3.84 5.62
C ILE A 35 5.34 2.45 5.22
N GLY A 36 5.14 2.04 3.96
CA GLY A 36 5.62 0.76 3.45
C GLY A 36 7.15 0.63 3.56
N ALA A 37 7.89 1.67 3.16
CA ALA A 37 9.34 1.70 3.28
C ALA A 37 9.82 1.66 4.74
N ALA A 38 9.18 2.43 5.63
CA ALA A 38 9.52 2.44 7.06
C ALA A 38 9.26 1.07 7.71
N PHE A 39 8.17 0.40 7.37
CA PHE A 39 7.84 -0.91 7.91
C PHE A 39 8.81 -2.00 7.42
N GLY A 40 9.20 -1.95 6.14
CA GLY A 40 10.25 -2.81 5.60
C GLY A 40 11.55 -2.68 6.38
N ALA A 41 11.99 -1.45 6.65
CA ALA A 41 13.21 -1.20 7.43
C ALA A 41 13.13 -1.75 8.87
N VAL A 42 11.95 -1.70 9.52
CA VAL A 42 11.75 -2.30 10.84
C VAL A 42 11.93 -3.82 10.78
N ILE A 43 11.34 -4.48 9.78
CA ILE A 43 11.47 -5.94 9.64
C ILE A 43 12.91 -6.31 9.29
N ASP A 44 13.55 -5.60 8.37
CA ASP A 44 14.96 -5.79 8.03
C ASP A 44 15.85 -5.67 9.28
N SER A 45 15.57 -4.72 10.17
CA SER A 45 16.30 -4.56 11.43
C SER A 45 16.14 -5.78 12.36
N ILE A 46 14.97 -6.40 12.38
CA ILE A 46 14.71 -7.61 13.18
C ILE A 46 15.44 -8.81 12.56
N VAL A 47 15.43 -8.94 11.23
CA VAL A 47 16.12 -10.01 10.52
C VAL A 47 17.62 -9.92 10.74
N THR A 48 18.20 -8.73 10.57
CA THR A 48 19.63 -8.49 10.77
C THR A 48 20.06 -8.59 12.24
N SER A 49 19.21 -8.20 13.19
CA SER A 49 19.59 -8.21 14.61
C SER A 49 19.35 -9.55 15.31
N ILE A 50 18.41 -10.37 14.82
CA ILE A 50 18.02 -11.62 15.49
C ILE A 50 18.33 -12.82 14.60
N LEU A 51 17.93 -12.78 13.32
CA LEU A 51 17.94 -13.95 12.45
C LEU A 51 19.35 -14.23 11.90
N GLU A 52 20.07 -13.18 11.47
CA GLU A 52 21.45 -13.30 11.00
C GLU A 52 22.40 -13.85 12.09
N PRO A 53 22.42 -13.35 13.35
CA PRO A 53 23.23 -13.95 14.41
C PRO A 53 22.88 -15.41 14.74
N LEU A 54 21.62 -15.80 14.61
CA LEU A 54 21.21 -17.21 14.80
C LEU A 54 21.72 -18.10 13.67
N ILE A 55 21.65 -17.62 12.43
CA ILE A 55 22.28 -18.28 11.28
C ILE A 55 23.80 -18.35 11.50
N ALA A 56 24.41 -17.28 12.00
CA ALA A 56 25.83 -17.21 12.30
C ALA A 56 26.28 -18.20 13.37
N ALA A 57 25.47 -18.42 14.39
CA ALA A 57 25.76 -19.40 15.43
C ALA A 57 25.80 -20.83 14.90
N ILE A 58 25.00 -21.16 13.87
CA ILE A 58 24.90 -22.50 13.29
C ILE A 58 25.95 -22.72 12.19
N PHE A 59 26.16 -21.71 11.34
CA PHE A 59 27.02 -21.80 10.15
C PHE A 59 28.41 -21.16 10.34
N GLY A 60 28.67 -20.55 11.51
CA GLY A 60 29.94 -19.92 11.87
C GLY A 60 30.23 -18.58 11.17
N LYS A 61 29.28 -18.04 10.39
CA LYS A 61 29.42 -16.75 9.68
C LYS A 61 28.15 -15.90 9.78
N PRO A 62 28.26 -14.58 10.04
CA PRO A 62 27.13 -13.64 10.18
C PRO A 62 26.05 -13.80 9.11
N ASP A 63 26.48 -14.02 7.87
CA ASP A 63 25.58 -14.11 6.73
C ASP A 63 25.94 -15.34 5.89
N LEU A 64 24.93 -15.89 5.21
CA LEU A 64 25.13 -16.97 4.24
C LEU A 64 26.03 -16.53 3.08
N THR A 65 26.21 -15.22 2.88
CA THR A 65 27.07 -14.61 1.85
C THR A 65 28.51 -15.13 1.88
N GLY A 66 29.02 -15.49 3.05
CA GLY A 66 30.37 -15.99 3.25
C GLY A 66 30.53 -17.49 2.98
N ILE A 67 29.45 -18.22 2.73
CA ILE A 67 29.50 -19.64 2.40
C ILE A 67 29.86 -19.77 0.92
N TRP A 68 30.96 -20.48 0.65
CA TRP A 68 31.37 -20.77 -0.74
C TRP A 68 31.67 -19.52 -1.59
N THR A 69 32.21 -18.47 -0.97
CA THR A 69 32.66 -17.28 -1.70
C THR A 69 33.84 -17.60 -2.59
N TRP A 70 33.71 -17.29 -3.88
CA TRP A 70 34.83 -17.32 -4.81
C TRP A 70 35.21 -15.91 -5.22
N ASN A 71 36.49 -15.58 -5.07
CA ASN A 71 37.04 -14.34 -5.59
C ASN A 71 37.61 -14.61 -6.99
N LEU A 72 36.94 -14.11 -8.02
CA LEU A 72 37.47 -14.09 -9.38
C LEU A 72 37.87 -12.65 -9.70
N ASN A 73 39.16 -12.40 -9.88
CA ASN A 73 39.70 -11.11 -10.35
C ASN A 73 39.20 -9.88 -9.54
N GLY A 74 39.11 -10.01 -8.21
CA GLY A 74 38.66 -8.94 -7.31
C GLY A 74 37.14 -8.83 -7.12
N ALA A 75 36.34 -9.63 -7.82
CA ALA A 75 34.90 -9.73 -7.60
C ALA A 75 34.57 -10.96 -6.73
N ALA A 76 33.94 -10.72 -5.59
CA ALA A 76 33.44 -11.77 -4.70
C ALA A 76 32.08 -12.28 -5.20
N ILE A 77 32.02 -13.52 -5.66
CA ILE A 77 30.76 -14.19 -6.01
C ILE A 77 30.20 -14.81 -4.73
N GLN A 78 29.01 -14.35 -4.32
CA GLN A 78 28.32 -14.76 -3.10
C GLN A 78 26.97 -15.42 -3.47
N PRO A 79 26.96 -16.70 -3.90
CA PRO A 79 25.76 -17.35 -4.43
C PRO A 79 24.61 -17.40 -3.42
N PHE A 80 24.94 -17.42 -2.12
CA PHE A 80 23.97 -17.47 -1.04
C PHE A 80 23.40 -16.12 -0.62
N ALA A 81 23.92 -15.00 -1.14
CA ALA A 81 23.35 -13.67 -0.89
C ALA A 81 21.89 -13.57 -1.39
N VAL A 82 21.59 -14.23 -2.52
CA VAL A 82 20.24 -14.30 -3.07
C VAL A 82 19.31 -15.09 -2.15
N VAL A 83 19.81 -16.17 -1.52
CA VAL A 83 19.03 -16.97 -0.57
C VAL A 83 18.70 -16.16 0.68
N THR A 84 19.66 -15.41 1.22
CA THR A 84 19.42 -14.46 2.33
C THR A 84 18.36 -13.43 1.95
N ALA A 85 18.47 -12.82 0.76
CA ALA A 85 17.48 -11.85 0.28
C ALA A 85 16.08 -12.46 0.12
N LEU A 86 15.98 -13.71 -0.36
CA LEU A 86 14.72 -14.43 -0.47
C LEU A 86 14.10 -14.73 0.90
N ILE A 87 14.90 -15.15 1.88
CA ILE A 87 14.44 -15.37 3.25
C ILE A 87 13.92 -14.06 3.83
N ASN A 88 14.66 -12.96 3.68
CA ASN A 88 14.23 -11.65 4.14
C ASN A 88 12.89 -11.23 3.48
N PHE A 89 12.79 -11.36 2.15
CA PHE A 89 11.55 -11.09 1.42
C PHE A 89 10.36 -11.91 1.93
N LEU A 90 10.56 -13.21 2.16
CA LEU A 90 9.52 -14.10 2.68
C LEU A 90 9.08 -13.70 4.09
N LEU A 91 10.00 -13.28 4.95
CA LEU A 91 9.69 -12.81 6.30
C LEU A 91 8.92 -11.49 6.27
N VAL A 92 9.32 -10.54 5.42
CA VAL A 92 8.60 -9.28 5.24
C VAL A 92 7.18 -9.54 4.72
N ALA A 93 7.05 -10.37 3.69
CA ALA A 93 5.76 -10.74 3.12
C ALA A 93 4.86 -11.44 4.15
N ALA A 94 5.42 -12.36 4.94
CA ALA A 94 4.68 -13.04 6.01
C ALA A 94 4.24 -12.06 7.11
N ALA A 95 5.10 -11.15 7.55
CA ALA A 95 4.76 -10.14 8.55
C ALA A 95 3.64 -9.21 8.08
N ILE A 96 3.71 -8.71 6.84
CA ILE A 96 2.66 -7.89 6.24
C ILE A 96 1.35 -8.69 6.13
N TYR A 97 1.43 -9.95 5.69
CA TYR A 97 0.26 -10.80 5.58
C TYR A 97 -0.43 -11.02 6.92
N PHE A 98 0.32 -11.41 7.96
CA PHE A 98 -0.26 -11.70 9.28
C PHE A 98 -0.71 -10.44 10.05
N LEU A 99 0.03 -9.33 9.97
CA LEU A 99 -0.27 -8.13 10.75
C LEU A 99 -1.24 -7.16 10.06
N VAL A 100 -1.31 -7.17 8.72
CA VAL A 100 -2.11 -6.22 7.96
C VAL A 100 -3.19 -6.93 7.16
N VAL A 101 -2.84 -7.86 6.28
CA VAL A 101 -3.80 -8.49 5.36
C VAL A 101 -4.82 -9.36 6.10
N MET A 102 -4.36 -10.21 7.03
CA MET A 102 -5.21 -11.11 7.80
C MET A 102 -6.26 -10.36 8.65
N PRO A 103 -5.92 -9.35 9.48
CA PRO A 103 -6.93 -8.61 10.24
C PRO A 103 -7.85 -7.78 9.34
N LEU A 104 -7.33 -7.19 8.25
CA LEU A 104 -8.18 -6.46 7.30
C LEU A 104 -9.18 -7.39 6.62
N ASN A 105 -8.75 -8.58 6.18
CA ASN A 105 -9.63 -9.59 5.60
C ASN A 105 -10.65 -10.11 6.63
N ALA A 106 -10.24 -10.29 7.89
CA ALA A 106 -11.14 -10.71 8.96
C ALA A 106 -12.19 -9.64 9.30
N LEU A 107 -11.81 -8.36 9.30
CA LEU A 107 -12.74 -7.25 9.51
C LEU A 107 -13.70 -7.06 8.32
N ALA A 108 -13.20 -7.21 7.09
CA ALA A 108 -14.03 -7.20 5.89
C ALA A 108 -15.06 -8.32 5.92
N ALA A 109 -14.65 -9.54 6.29
CA ALA A 109 -15.56 -10.68 6.43
C ALA A 109 -16.60 -10.49 7.56
N LYS A 110 -16.26 -9.75 8.63
CA LYS A 110 -17.23 -9.38 9.68
C LYS A 110 -18.24 -8.34 9.20
N ARG A 111 -17.82 -7.33 8.43
CA ARG A 111 -18.73 -6.33 7.85
C ARG A 111 -19.71 -6.96 6.86
N ALA A 112 -19.23 -7.83 5.97
CA ALA A 112 -20.07 -8.56 5.02
C ALA A 112 -21.11 -9.48 5.71
N LYS A 113 -20.81 -9.99 6.92
CA LYS A 113 -21.78 -10.76 7.73
C LYS A 113 -22.75 -9.89 8.52
N THR A 114 -22.38 -8.66 8.84
CA THR A 114 -23.27 -7.69 9.50
C THR A 114 -24.28 -7.08 8.51
N GLU A 115 -23.96 -7.05 7.22
CA GLU A 115 -24.85 -6.62 6.13
C GLU A 115 -25.94 -7.67 5.77
N GLU A 116 -25.84 -8.92 6.27
CA GLU A 116 -26.88 -9.96 6.11
C GLU A 116 -28.01 -9.88 7.15
N GLU A 117 -27.86 -9.08 8.20
CA GLU A 117 -28.96 -8.73 9.09
C GLU A 117 -29.57 -7.42 8.56
N PRO A 118 -30.87 -7.34 8.22
CA PRO A 118 -31.46 -6.17 7.60
C PRO A 118 -31.58 -5.03 8.63
N ALA A 119 -30.46 -4.46 9.04
CA ALA A 119 -30.41 -3.10 9.52
C ALA A 119 -30.62 -2.23 8.27
N PRO A 120 -31.57 -1.27 8.29
CA PRO A 120 -31.76 -0.35 7.19
C PRO A 120 -30.47 0.42 6.97
N GLU A 121 -29.64 -0.02 6.03
CA GLU A 121 -28.59 0.82 5.47
C GLU A 121 -29.29 2.07 4.95
N GLU A 122 -28.88 3.24 5.45
CA GLU A 122 -29.16 4.50 4.79
C GLU A 122 -28.53 4.40 3.39
N LYS A 123 -29.33 3.89 2.44
CA LYS A 123 -29.01 3.81 1.03
C LYS A 123 -28.30 5.11 0.63
N SER A 124 -27.11 5.00 0.06
CA SER A 124 -26.41 6.18 -0.50
C SER A 124 -27.37 6.94 -1.41
N GLN A 125 -27.31 8.28 -1.43
CA GLN A 125 -28.26 9.08 -2.21
C GLN A 125 -28.34 8.62 -3.67
N GLU A 126 -27.21 8.19 -4.25
CA GLU A 126 -27.14 7.58 -5.57
C GLU A 126 -27.94 6.28 -5.66
N SER A 127 -27.82 5.36 -4.69
CA SER A 127 -28.60 4.12 -4.68
C SER A 127 -30.11 4.35 -4.47
N ILE A 128 -30.50 5.40 -3.73
CA ILE A 128 -31.90 5.82 -3.59
C ILE A 128 -32.42 6.33 -4.93
N LEU A 129 -31.72 7.28 -5.54
CA LEU A 129 -32.07 7.86 -6.83
C LEU A 129 -32.15 6.79 -7.92
N LEU A 130 -31.22 5.83 -7.93
CA LEU A 130 -31.25 4.70 -8.86
C LEU A 130 -32.44 3.77 -8.63
N THR A 131 -32.89 3.60 -7.38
CA THR A 131 -34.11 2.84 -7.06
C THR A 131 -35.34 3.59 -7.57
N GLU A 132 -35.43 4.89 -7.32
CA GLU A 132 -36.53 5.74 -7.81
C GLU A 132 -36.59 5.77 -9.34
N ILE A 133 -35.44 5.95 -10.01
CA ILE A 133 -35.35 5.92 -11.48
C ILE A 133 -35.81 4.57 -12.03
N ARG A 134 -35.40 3.44 -11.42
CA ARG A 134 -35.85 2.10 -11.82
C ARG A 134 -37.38 1.98 -11.70
N ASP A 135 -37.94 2.45 -10.60
CA ASP A 135 -39.37 2.33 -10.32
C ASP A 135 -40.20 3.25 -11.24
N LEU A 136 -39.68 4.44 -11.57
CA LEU A 136 -40.24 5.35 -12.57
C LEU A 136 -40.18 4.76 -13.98
N LEU A 137 -39.06 4.13 -14.37
CA LEU A 137 -38.93 3.45 -15.68
C LEU A 137 -39.82 2.21 -15.77
N ALA A 138 -39.94 1.43 -14.70
CA ALA A 138 -40.84 0.29 -14.65
C ALA A 138 -42.30 0.73 -14.80
N SER A 139 -42.66 1.87 -14.21
CA SER A 139 -43.98 2.48 -14.34
C SER A 139 -44.23 3.16 -15.68
N GLN A 140 -43.17 3.56 -16.39
CA GLN A 140 -43.22 4.23 -17.70
C GLN A 140 -43.19 3.25 -18.88
N LYS A 141 -43.00 1.94 -18.66
CA LYS A 141 -43.08 0.94 -19.74
C LYS A 141 -44.41 1.12 -20.48
N PRO A 142 -44.38 1.52 -21.76
CA PRO A 142 -45.59 1.88 -22.47
C PRO A 142 -46.45 0.64 -22.68
N GLN A 143 -47.76 0.78 -22.41
CA GLN A 143 -48.77 -0.16 -22.87
C GLN A 143 -48.72 -0.14 -24.40
N VAL A 144 -48.01 -1.10 -24.99
CA VAL A 144 -48.09 -1.46 -26.41
C VAL A 144 -48.32 -2.95 -26.48
#